data_AF-A0AAV8ZSQ3-F1
#
_entry.id   AF-A0AAV8ZSQ3-F1
#
_cell.length_a   1.000
_cell.length_b   1.000
_cell.length_c   1.000
_cell.angle_alpha   90.00
_cell.angle_beta   90.00
_cell.angle_gamma   90.00
#
_symmetry.space_group_name_H-M   'P 1'
#
loop_
_entity.id
_entity.type
_entity.pdbx_description
1 polymer ?
#
loop_
_entity_poly.entity_id
_entity_poly.type
_entity_poly.pdbx_seq_one_letter_code
_entity_poly.pdbx_strand_id
1 'polypeptide(L)'
;MISSMHHCIQDDTGLPEINAYYNNTKSGVDAVDEKCSIYCCSRRTQRWPMALFYRFVNMFSINAYTIHQSCANADRLDRIDFLKLLAKQLYEPLLREKSQKTNLPRELKAGICRILKLAPKATADAQ
;
A
#
# COMPACT_ATOMS: atom_id res chain seq x y z
N MET A 1 -16.52 3.98 -31.88
CA MET A 1 -16.90 3.55 -30.52
C MET A 1 -18.25 2.87 -30.59
N ILE A 2 -18.47 1.83 -29.80
CA ILE A 2 -19.75 1.10 -29.73
C ILE A 2 -20.25 1.23 -28.29
N SER A 3 -21.53 1.52 -28.12
CA SER A 3 -22.19 1.58 -26.81
C SER A 3 -23.56 0.93 -26.90
N SER A 4 -23.94 0.19 -25.85
CA SER A 4 -25.29 -0.36 -25.67
C SER A 4 -26.22 0.60 -24.91
N MET A 5 -25.71 1.74 -24.42
CA MET A 5 -26.44 2.67 -23.55
C MET A 5 -26.49 4.11 -24.07
N HIS A 6 -25.53 4.54 -24.87
CA HIS A 6 -25.45 5.90 -25.41
C HIS A 6 -26.02 5.95 -26.82
N HIS A 7 -27.31 6.30 -26.93
CA HIS A 7 -28.07 6.37 -28.18
C HIS A 7 -28.17 7.80 -28.73
N CYS A 8 -27.78 8.80 -27.94
CA CYS A 8 -27.81 10.20 -28.34
C CYS A 8 -26.59 10.52 -29.21
N ILE A 9 -26.81 11.26 -30.28
CA ILE A 9 -25.78 11.52 -31.30
C ILE A 9 -24.81 12.61 -30.83
N GLN A 10 -25.24 13.55 -29.98
CA GLN A 10 -24.45 14.70 -29.54
C GLN A 10 -24.76 15.10 -28.09
N ASP A 11 -23.74 15.59 -27.39
CA ASP A 11 -23.82 16.26 -26.10
C ASP A 11 -23.89 17.81 -26.27
N ASP A 12 -23.98 18.53 -25.15
CA ASP A 12 -24.06 20.01 -25.11
C ASP A 12 -22.83 20.71 -25.72
N THR A 13 -21.73 19.98 -25.98
CA THR A 13 -20.50 20.50 -26.61
C THR A 13 -20.44 20.22 -28.12
N GLY A 14 -21.48 19.58 -28.68
CA GLY A 14 -21.57 19.20 -30.09
C GLY A 14 -20.71 17.97 -30.44
N LEU A 15 -20.09 17.33 -29.46
CA LEU A 15 -19.35 16.07 -29.62
C LEU A 15 -20.29 14.89 -29.39
N PRO A 16 -20.01 13.71 -29.98
CA PRO A 16 -20.78 12.52 -29.65
C PRO A 16 -20.72 12.20 -28.17
N GLU A 17 -21.88 12.09 -27.51
CA GLU A 17 -22.00 11.81 -26.06
C GLU A 17 -21.16 10.58 -25.65
N ILE A 18 -21.18 9.54 -26.49
CA ILE A 18 -20.38 8.32 -26.34
C ILE A 18 -18.87 8.61 -26.21
N ASN A 19 -18.35 9.62 -26.92
CA ASN A 19 -16.94 10.01 -26.85
C ASN A 19 -16.61 10.69 -25.52
N ALA A 20 -17.46 11.63 -25.08
CA ALA A 20 -17.27 12.33 -23.82
C ALA A 20 -17.31 11.35 -22.65
N TYR A 21 -18.32 10.46 -22.62
CA TYR A 21 -18.46 9.46 -21.57
C TYR A 21 -17.27 8.47 -21.53
N TYR A 22 -16.86 7.95 -22.69
CA TYR A 22 -15.70 7.06 -22.77
C TYR A 22 -14.43 7.74 -22.27
N ASN A 23 -14.15 8.97 -22.72
CA ASN A 23 -12.95 9.69 -22.30
C ASN A 23 -12.92 10.00 -20.80
N ASN A 24 -14.09 10.24 -20.18
CA ASN A 24 -14.19 10.46 -18.75
C ASN A 24 -13.97 9.18 -17.91
N THR A 25 -14.28 8.00 -18.46
CA THR A 25 -14.24 6.74 -17.70
C THR A 25 -13.05 5.84 -18.01
N LYS A 26 -12.39 6.01 -19.18
CA LYS A 26 -11.31 5.13 -19.66
C LYS A 26 -10.05 5.11 -18.78
N SER A 27 -9.78 6.17 -18.02
CA SER A 27 -8.50 6.38 -17.32
C SER A 27 -8.38 5.66 -15.98
N GLY A 28 -9.43 4.96 -15.52
CA GLY A 28 -9.43 4.33 -14.20
C GLY A 28 -8.31 3.31 -13.99
N VAL A 29 -8.04 2.48 -15.01
CA VAL A 29 -6.96 1.47 -14.96
C VAL A 29 -5.59 2.14 -14.99
N ASP A 30 -5.40 3.12 -15.87
CA ASP A 30 -4.14 3.88 -16.00
C ASP A 30 -3.80 4.60 -14.69
N ALA A 31 -4.79 5.16 -14.01
CA ALA A 31 -4.60 5.81 -12.71
C ALA A 31 -4.16 4.82 -11.61
N VAL A 32 -4.64 3.58 -11.65
CA VAL A 32 -4.18 2.52 -10.73
C VAL A 32 -2.77 2.07 -11.07
N ASP A 33 -2.44 1.95 -12.36
CA ASP A 33 -1.10 1.59 -12.82
C ASP A 33 -0.05 2.66 -12.46
N GLU A 34 -0.37 3.94 -12.69
CA GLU A 34 0.45 5.08 -12.28
C GLU A 34 0.69 5.06 -10.76
N LYS A 35 -0.37 4.85 -9.97
CA LYS A 35 -0.27 4.70 -8.52
C LYS A 35 0.63 3.52 -8.14
N CYS A 36 0.58 2.39 -8.85
CA CYS A 36 1.46 1.25 -8.61
C CYS A 36 2.92 1.57 -8.96
N SER A 37 3.16 2.39 -9.98
CA SER A 37 4.49 2.80 -10.43
C SER A 37 5.20 3.71 -9.42
N ILE A 38 4.49 4.72 -8.88
CA ILE A 38 5.06 5.69 -7.92
C ILE A 38 5.55 5.01 -6.63
N TYR A 39 4.75 4.09 -6.07
CA TYR A 39 5.07 3.38 -4.83
C TYR A 39 5.08 1.86 -5.09
N CYS A 40 6.08 1.40 -5.84
CA CYS A 40 6.22 0.01 -6.25
C CYS A 40 7.11 -0.81 -5.31
N CYS A 41 6.60 -1.95 -4.84
CA CYS A 41 7.37 -2.91 -4.04
C CYS A 41 8.05 -4.03 -4.88
N SER A 42 7.95 -3.96 -6.21
CA SER A 42 8.48 -5.00 -7.09
C SER A 42 10.01 -5.02 -7.08
N ARG A 43 10.58 -6.23 -7.14
CA ARG A 43 12.02 -6.46 -7.29
C ARG A 43 12.28 -7.34 -8.50
N ARG A 44 13.45 -7.17 -9.11
CA ARG A 44 13.92 -8.07 -10.17
C ARG A 44 13.95 -9.51 -9.62
N THR A 45 13.22 -10.40 -10.29
CA THR A 45 13.09 -11.80 -9.89
C THR A 45 13.06 -12.69 -11.13
N GLN A 46 13.65 -13.87 -11.03
CA GLN A 46 13.57 -14.93 -12.04
C GLN A 46 12.44 -15.94 -11.76
N ARG A 47 11.66 -15.69 -10.70
CA ARG A 47 10.56 -16.57 -10.27
C ARG A 47 9.25 -15.86 -10.55
N TRP A 48 8.52 -16.28 -11.59
CA TRP A 48 7.25 -15.67 -11.99
C TRP A 48 6.21 -15.56 -10.85
N PRO A 49 6.08 -16.53 -9.91
CA PRO A 49 5.09 -16.38 -8.83
C PRO A 49 5.42 -15.21 -7.92
N MET A 50 6.72 -14.93 -7.73
CA MET A 50 7.16 -13.79 -6.92
C MET A 50 6.83 -12.46 -7.61
N ALA A 51 6.96 -12.39 -8.94
CA ALA A 51 6.55 -11.21 -9.69
C ALA A 51 5.05 -10.94 -9.54
N LEU A 52 4.23 -11.99 -9.58
CA LEU A 52 2.79 -11.88 -9.33
C LEU A 52 2.50 -11.44 -7.88
N PHE A 53 3.19 -11.99 -6.90
CA PHE A 53 3.07 -11.58 -5.50
C PHE A 53 3.34 -10.08 -5.31
N TYR A 54 4.40 -9.54 -5.92
CA TYR A 54 4.67 -8.10 -5.84
C TYR A 54 3.55 -7.24 -6.43
N ARG A 55 2.93 -7.69 -7.54
CA ARG A 55 1.77 -6.99 -8.13
C ARG A 55 0.58 -7.00 -7.16
N PHE A 56 0.33 -8.12 -6.50
CA PHE A 56 -0.73 -8.20 -5.48
C PHE A 56 -0.47 -7.25 -4.32
N VAL A 57 0.76 -7.21 -3.78
CA VAL A 57 1.10 -6.29 -2.69
C VAL A 57 0.83 -4.84 -3.08
N ASN A 58 1.21 -4.41 -4.29
CA ASN A 58 0.94 -3.06 -4.76
C ASN A 58 -0.58 -2.77 -4.88
N MET A 59 -1.34 -3.69 -5.48
CA MET A 59 -2.79 -3.55 -5.66
C MET A 59 -3.54 -3.53 -4.33
N PHE A 60 -3.21 -4.45 -3.42
CA PHE A 60 -3.82 -4.51 -2.09
C PHE A 60 -3.54 -3.25 -1.28
N SER A 61 -2.33 -2.70 -1.40
CA SER A 61 -1.98 -1.46 -0.69
C SER A 61 -2.80 -0.25 -1.18
N ILE A 62 -3.09 -0.16 -2.48
CA ILE A 62 -3.95 0.89 -3.04
C ILE A 62 -5.40 0.70 -2.60
N ASN A 63 -5.90 -0.54 -2.63
CA ASN A 63 -7.27 -0.84 -2.24
C ASN A 63 -7.48 -0.59 -0.73
N ALA A 64 -6.53 -1.01 0.10
CA ALA A 64 -6.54 -0.75 1.54
C ALA A 64 -6.56 0.75 1.85
N TYR A 65 -5.75 1.55 1.13
CA TYR A 65 -5.78 3.01 1.28
C TYR A 65 -7.12 3.62 0.85
N THR A 66 -7.70 3.14 -0.25
CA THR A 66 -9.00 3.62 -0.74
C THR A 66 -10.11 3.31 0.26
N ILE A 67 -10.11 2.11 0.84
CA ILE A 67 -11.04 1.72 1.91
C ILE A 67 -10.84 2.59 3.13
N HIS A 68 -9.59 2.79 3.57
CA HIS A 68 -9.27 3.67 4.70
C HIS A 68 -9.86 5.06 4.50
N GLN A 69 -9.61 5.69 3.34
CA GLN A 69 -10.14 7.02 3.01
C GLN A 69 -11.68 7.08 2.93
N SER A 70 -12.35 5.95 2.70
CA SER A 70 -13.81 5.87 2.66
C SER A 70 -14.48 5.75 4.04
N CYS A 71 -13.70 5.48 5.10
CA CYS A 71 -14.24 5.38 6.45
C CYS A 71 -14.54 6.77 7.04
N ALA A 72 -15.67 6.92 7.73
CA ALA A 72 -16.16 8.21 8.23
C ALA A 72 -15.20 8.93 9.20
N ASN A 73 -14.37 8.18 9.94
CA ASN A 73 -13.41 8.70 10.92
C ASN A 73 -11.96 8.49 10.48
N ALA A 74 -11.72 8.38 9.17
CA ALA A 74 -10.37 8.17 8.66
C ALA A 74 -9.52 9.42 8.89
N ASP A 75 -8.36 9.24 9.51
CA ASP A 75 -7.35 10.29 9.57
C ASP A 75 -6.95 10.66 8.14
N ARG A 76 -6.83 11.98 7.87
CA ARG A 76 -6.29 12.46 6.59
C ARG A 76 -4.81 12.16 6.53
N LEU A 77 -4.49 10.95 6.04
CA LEU A 77 -3.14 10.48 5.83
C LEU A 77 -2.79 10.57 4.34
N ASP A 78 -1.62 11.13 4.08
CA ASP A 78 -0.99 10.98 2.78
C ASP A 78 -0.71 9.49 2.52
N ARG A 79 -0.83 9.08 1.26
CA ARG A 79 -0.68 7.66 0.87
C ARG A 79 0.63 7.07 1.36
N ILE A 80 1.74 7.81 1.30
CA ILE A 80 3.05 7.30 1.74
C ILE A 80 3.08 7.03 3.24
N ASP A 81 2.42 7.85 4.05
CA ASP A 81 2.39 7.68 5.50
C ASP A 81 1.45 6.57 5.91
N PHE A 82 0.33 6.39 5.18
CA PHE A 82 -0.50 5.20 5.29
C PHE A 82 0.32 3.92 5.00
N LEU A 83 1.13 3.90 3.93
CA LEU A 83 1.97 2.74 3.61
C LEU A 83 3.03 2.46 4.68
N LYS A 84 3.66 3.49 5.26
CA LYS A 84 4.60 3.32 6.37
C LYS A 84 3.90 2.74 7.61
N LEU A 85 2.70 3.23 7.92
CA LEU A 85 1.90 2.73 9.03
C LEU A 85 1.51 1.26 8.83
N LEU A 86 1.01 0.94 7.63
CA LEU A 86 0.67 -0.44 7.25
C LEU A 86 1.87 -1.37 7.36
N ALA A 87 3.02 -0.97 6.81
CA ALA A 87 4.25 -1.75 6.93
C ALA A 87 4.64 -1.99 8.38
N LYS A 88 4.57 -0.94 9.22
CA LYS A 88 4.83 -1.04 10.66
C LYS A 88 3.92 -2.04 11.35
N GLN A 89 2.61 -1.98 11.11
CA GLN A 89 1.65 -2.92 11.70
C GLN A 89 1.93 -4.38 11.31
N LEU A 90 2.42 -4.61 10.08
CA LEU A 90 2.76 -5.96 9.60
C LEU A 90 4.02 -6.53 10.25
N TYR A 91 5.11 -5.74 10.38
CA TYR A 91 6.36 -6.26 10.92
C TYR A 91 6.47 -6.18 12.44
N GLU A 92 5.72 -5.30 13.10
CA GLU A 92 5.79 -5.09 14.54
C GLU A 92 5.61 -6.36 15.39
N PRO A 93 4.58 -7.21 15.19
CA PRO A 93 4.44 -8.44 15.98
C PRO A 93 5.63 -9.40 15.80
N LEU A 94 6.13 -9.52 14.56
CA LEU A 94 7.30 -10.34 14.25
C LEU A 94 8.57 -9.81 14.95
N LEU A 95 8.77 -8.49 14.95
CA LEU A 95 9.90 -7.88 15.62
C LEU A 95 9.82 -8.03 17.14
N ARG A 96 8.63 -7.92 17.73
CA ARG A 96 8.41 -8.14 19.17
C ARG A 96 8.80 -9.56 19.55
N GLU A 97 8.35 -10.57 18.81
CA GLU A 97 8.75 -11.97 19.03
C GLU A 97 10.27 -12.15 18.90
N LYS A 98 10.89 -11.57 17.84
CA LYS A 98 12.34 -11.65 17.64
C LYS A 98 13.14 -11.01 18.77
N SER A 99 12.68 -9.90 19.35
CA SER A 99 13.38 -9.24 20.46
C SER A 99 13.46 -10.09 21.73
N GLN A 100 12.53 -11.04 21.91
CA GLN A 100 12.50 -11.91 23.08
C GLN A 100 13.53 -13.06 22.98
N LYS A 101 14.02 -13.36 21.77
CA LYS A 101 15.01 -14.42 21.54
C LYS A 101 16.35 -14.07 22.21
N THR A 102 16.96 -15.08 22.82
CA THR A 102 18.24 -14.97 23.55
C THR A 102 19.44 -15.00 22.60
N ASN A 103 19.34 -15.73 21.48
CA ASN A 103 20.44 -15.96 20.54
C ASN A 103 20.53 -14.89 19.43
N LEU A 104 19.87 -13.74 19.59
CA LEU A 104 19.92 -12.67 18.60
C LEU A 104 21.17 -11.79 18.84
N PRO A 105 21.98 -11.48 17.81
CA PRO A 105 23.11 -10.56 17.95
C PRO A 105 22.72 -9.26 18.64
N ARG A 106 23.56 -8.78 19.56
CA ARG A 106 23.28 -7.64 20.44
C ARG A 106 22.88 -6.38 19.65
N GLU A 107 23.54 -6.11 18.54
CA GLU A 107 23.26 -4.97 17.67
C GLU A 107 21.89 -5.05 17.01
N LEU A 108 21.53 -6.22 16.47
CA LEU A 108 20.21 -6.44 15.88
C LEU A 108 19.11 -6.30 16.93
N LYS A 109 19.34 -6.83 18.13
CA LYS A 109 18.40 -6.69 19.26
C LYS A 109 18.23 -5.23 19.66
N ALA A 110 19.32 -4.48 19.77
CA ALA A 110 19.29 -3.05 20.06
C ALA A 110 18.56 -2.25 18.96
N GLY A 111 18.79 -2.58 17.69
CA GLY A 111 18.10 -1.97 16.55
C GLY A 111 16.59 -2.22 16.58
N ILE A 112 16.17 -3.46 16.84
CA ILE A 112 14.76 -3.83 16.98
C ILE A 112 14.12 -3.07 18.15
N CYS A 113 14.75 -3.03 19.33
CA CYS A 113 14.24 -2.30 20.48
C CYS A 113 14.07 -0.80 20.17
N ARG A 114 15.00 -0.21 19.41
CA ARG A 114 14.92 1.19 18.97
C ARG A 114 13.73 1.42 18.03
N ILE A 115 13.55 0.55 17.02
CA ILE A 115 12.42 0.64 16.08
C ILE A 115 11.08 0.50 16.81
N LEU A 116 11.00 -0.43 17.76
CA LEU A 116 9.79 -0.71 18.54
C LEU A 116 9.57 0.26 19.71
N LYS A 117 10.51 1.18 19.97
CA LYS A 117 10.53 2.06 21.15
C LYS A 117 10.35 1.29 22.47
N LEU A 118 10.96 0.11 22.58
CA LEU A 118 10.95 -0.68 23.81
C LEU A 118 11.92 -0.07 24.81
N ALA A 119 11.52 0.04 26.07
CA ALA A 119 12.42 0.42 27.16
C ALA A 119 13.60 -0.58 27.24
N PRO A 120 14.81 -0.13 27.59
CA PRO A 120 15.89 -1.06 27.89
C PRO A 120 15.41 -1.99 29.00
N LYS A 121 15.57 -3.31 28.83
CA LYS A 121 15.40 -4.23 29.95
C LYS A 121 16.35 -3.74 31.03
N ALA A 122 15.81 -3.32 32.18
CA ALA A 122 16.61 -3.07 33.37
C ALA A 122 17.51 -4.29 33.53
N THR A 123 18.82 -4.07 33.55
CA THR A 123 19.71 -5.07 34.08
C THR A 123 19.20 -5.31 35.49
N ALA A 124 18.68 -6.52 35.72
CA ALA A 124 18.57 -7.02 37.07
C ALA A 124 20.02 -7.15 37.52
N ASP A 125 20.54 -6.05 38.07
CA ASP A 125 21.88 -5.98 38.60
C ASP A 125 21.95 -7.03 39.70
N ALA A 126 22.86 -7.97 39.48
CA ALA A 126 23.34 -8.86 40.49
C ALA A 126 24.06 -8.01 41.54
N GLN A 127 23.43 -7.84 42.71
CA GLN A 127 24.02 -7.92 44.05
C GLN A 127 22.96 -7.68 45.12
#